data_AF-A0A7S0UI43-F1
#
_entry.id   AF-A0A7S0UI43-F1
#
_cell.length_a   1.000
_cell.length_b   1.000
_cell.length_c   1.000
_cell.angle_alpha   90.00
_cell.angle_beta   90.00
_cell.angle_gamma   90.00
#
_symmetry.space_group_name_H-M   'P 1'
#
loop_
_entity.id
_entity.type
_entity.pdbx_description
1 polymer ?
#
loop_
_entity_poly.entity_id
_entity_poly.type
_entity_poly.pdbx_seq_one_letter_code
_entity_poly.pdbx_strand_id
1 'polypeptide(L)'
;EKMASPMKQTLEEEFSTDAPEYLLDPITFHLFRKPVVAPSGETYDLATLQRTKNDPTTREQLPQDLSTLPVNRALKRQVDTYIQKKLEEVATNTDKDLRKALACLRLALGRTDDSCLNGTRAILQSLQRVGPEGVQSLSPKEQLDLDLVLQRLGEGPLG
;
A
#
# COMPACT_ATOMS: atom_id res chain seq x y z
N GLU A 1 5.83 -23.61 5.82
CA GLU A 1 5.98 -22.16 6.03
C GLU A 1 5.06 -21.39 5.10
N LYS A 2 4.22 -20.48 5.63
CA LYS A 2 3.50 -19.51 4.80
C LYS A 2 4.44 -18.34 4.56
N MET A 3 5.03 -18.26 3.37
CA MET A 3 5.75 -17.06 2.94
C MET A 3 4.71 -15.95 2.77
N ALA A 4 4.66 -15.02 3.73
CA ALA A 4 3.89 -13.80 3.58
C ALA A 4 4.45 -13.04 2.37
N SER A 5 3.58 -12.62 1.45
CA SER A 5 3.98 -11.93 0.22
C SER A 5 4.80 -10.67 0.55
N PRO A 6 5.93 -10.43 -0.16
CA PRO A 6 6.83 -9.31 0.12
C PRO A 6 6.17 -7.93 -0.04
N MET A 7 5.05 -7.84 -0.76
CA MET A 7 4.36 -6.58 -1.06
C MET A 7 3.51 -6.03 0.09
N LYS A 8 3.08 -6.87 1.05
CA LYS A 8 2.29 -6.41 2.20
C LYS A 8 3.14 -5.75 3.28
N GLN A 9 4.39 -6.20 3.44
CA GLN A 9 5.30 -5.60 4.42
C GLN A 9 5.69 -4.17 4.03
N THR A 10 5.92 -3.91 2.75
CA THR A 10 6.31 -2.57 2.26
C THR A 10 5.24 -1.52 2.47
N LEU A 11 3.96 -1.85 2.23
CA LEU A 11 2.87 -0.87 2.37
C LEU A 11 2.62 -0.45 3.83
N GLU A 12 2.70 -1.38 4.78
CA GLU A 12 2.54 -1.06 6.21
C GLU A 12 3.69 -0.18 6.74
N GLU A 13 4.91 -0.41 6.25
CA GLU A 13 6.08 0.41 6.55
C GLU A 13 5.95 1.81 5.94
N GLU A 14 5.51 1.91 4.68
CA GLU A 14 5.23 3.19 4.02
C GLU A 14 4.18 4.00 4.78
N PHE A 15 3.05 3.38 5.16
CA PHE A 15 1.97 4.07 5.87
C PHE A 15 2.33 4.49 7.29
N SER A 16 3.36 3.89 7.89
CA SER A 16 3.84 4.24 9.22
C SER A 16 4.53 5.61 9.27
N THR A 17 5.09 6.08 8.15
CA THR A 17 5.84 7.36 8.10
C THR A 17 4.96 8.58 8.39
N ASP A 18 3.71 8.56 7.89
CA ASP A 18 2.75 9.65 8.04
C ASP A 18 1.66 9.36 9.08
N ALA A 19 1.79 8.24 9.81
CA ALA A 19 0.79 7.83 10.78
C ALA A 19 0.87 8.69 12.05
N PRO A 20 -0.29 9.05 12.64
CA PRO A 20 -0.33 9.64 13.98
C PRO A 20 0.36 8.74 15.02
N GLU A 21 1.11 9.37 15.95
CA GLU A 21 1.91 8.67 16.97
C GLU A 21 1.10 7.67 17.80
N TYR A 22 -0.17 7.98 18.11
CA TYR A 22 -1.04 7.09 18.88
C TYR A 22 -1.40 5.77 18.17
N LEU A 23 -1.13 5.65 16.86
CA LEU A 23 -1.30 4.42 16.09
C LEU A 23 -0.01 3.60 15.97
N LEU A 24 1.10 4.13 16.49
CA LEU A 24 2.43 3.55 16.38
C LEU A 24 2.84 2.84 17.67
N ASP A 25 3.54 1.72 17.52
CA ASP A 25 4.21 1.05 18.63
C ASP A 25 5.32 1.96 19.20
N PRO A 26 5.36 2.25 20.52
CA PRO A 26 6.29 3.21 21.10
C PRO A 26 7.78 2.85 20.94
N ILE A 27 8.07 1.58 20.63
CA ILE A 27 9.44 1.08 20.49
C ILE A 27 9.87 1.02 19.04
N THR A 28 9.01 0.52 18.16
CA THR A 28 9.36 0.30 16.74
C THR A 28 8.93 1.44 15.83
N PHE A 29 8.05 2.34 16.29
CA PHE A 29 7.46 3.42 15.49
C PHE A 29 6.75 2.93 14.22
N HIS A 30 6.30 1.67 14.23
CA HIS A 30 5.49 1.08 13.18
C HIS A 30 4.04 0.96 13.63
N LEU A 31 3.11 1.00 12.68
CA LEU A 31 1.69 0.77 12.94
C LEU A 31 1.49 -0.55 13.71
N PHE A 32 0.64 -0.52 14.74
CA PHE A 32 0.34 -1.74 15.51
C PHE A 32 -0.28 -2.82 14.64
N ARG A 33 0.35 -3.99 14.60
CA ARG A 33 -0.22 -5.20 13.97
C ARG A 33 -1.11 -5.93 14.95
N LYS A 34 -0.61 -6.15 16.17
CA LYS A 34 -1.33 -6.81 17.26
C LYS A 34 -1.06 -6.06 18.57
N PRO A 35 -1.78 -4.95 18.82
CA PRO A 35 -1.60 -4.16 20.03
C PRO A 35 -2.10 -4.93 21.26
N VAL A 36 -1.22 -5.13 22.24
CA VAL A 36 -1.49 -5.80 23.52
C VAL A 36 -1.15 -4.87 24.67
N VAL A 37 -1.94 -4.96 25.75
CA VAL A 37 -1.75 -4.16 26.95
C VAL A 37 -0.82 -4.91 27.90
N ALA A 38 0.33 -4.31 28.22
CA ALA A 38 1.28 -4.84 29.19
C ALA A 38 0.78 -4.59 30.63
N PRO A 39 1.35 -5.28 31.65
CA PRO A 39 0.97 -5.07 33.05
C PRO A 39 1.12 -3.61 33.53
N SER A 40 2.04 -2.85 32.94
CA SER A 40 2.18 -1.39 33.16
C SER A 40 0.96 -0.57 32.75
N GLY A 41 0.03 -1.13 31.97
CA GLY A 41 -1.10 -0.42 31.37
C GLY A 41 -0.80 0.16 29.98
N GLU A 42 0.47 0.17 29.57
CA GLU A 42 0.89 0.65 28.25
C GLU A 42 0.58 -0.37 27.16
N THR A 43 0.36 0.12 25.93
CA THR A 43 0.09 -0.73 24.76
C THR A 43 1.34 -0.88 23.90
N TYR A 44 1.69 -2.12 23.58
CA TYR A 44 2.84 -2.48 22.73
C TYR A 44 2.40 -3.45 21.65
N ASP A 45 3.17 -3.56 20.56
CA ASP A 45 2.98 -4.67 19.63
C ASP A 45 3.44 -5.98 20.27
N LEU A 46 2.70 -7.07 20.03
CA LEU A 46 3.07 -8.39 20.54
C LEU A 46 4.48 -8.81 20.10
N ALA A 47 4.89 -8.49 18.87
CA ALA A 47 6.23 -8.80 18.38
C ALA A 47 7.31 -8.03 19.14
N THR A 48 7.02 -6.80 19.56
CA THR A 48 7.91 -5.99 20.40
C THR A 48 8.12 -6.65 21.76
N LEU A 49 7.05 -7.07 22.43
CA LEU A 49 7.14 -7.73 23.73
C LEU A 49 7.83 -9.11 23.68
N GLN A 50 7.66 -9.85 22.58
CA GLN A 50 8.38 -11.11 22.35
C GLN A 50 9.90 -10.92 22.31
N ARG A 51 10.36 -9.77 21.80
CA ARG A 51 11.78 -9.44 21.71
C ARG A 51 12.34 -8.95 23.04
N THR A 52 11.61 -8.11 23.79
CA THR A 52 12.10 -7.50 25.03
C THR A 52 12.04 -8.45 26.23
N LYS A 53 11.09 -9.40 26.26
CA LYS A 53 10.82 -10.37 27.36
C LYS A 53 10.39 -9.76 28.70
N ASN A 54 10.69 -8.48 28.92
CA ASN A 54 10.26 -7.67 30.05
C ASN A 54 9.38 -6.51 29.57
N ASP A 55 8.57 -5.96 30.47
CA ASP A 55 7.79 -4.75 30.24
C ASP A 55 8.77 -3.59 29.90
N PRO A 56 8.64 -2.94 28.72
CA PRO A 56 9.58 -1.89 28.32
C PRO A 56 9.59 -0.66 29.24
N THR A 57 8.46 -0.37 29.91
CA THR A 57 8.32 0.77 30.82
C THR A 57 8.87 0.43 32.20
N THR A 58 8.38 -0.65 32.81
CA THR A 58 8.67 -0.95 34.23
C THR A 58 9.85 -1.90 34.42
N ARG A 59 10.29 -2.58 33.36
CA ARG A 59 11.29 -3.67 33.36
C ARG A 59 10.85 -4.91 34.13
N GLU A 60 9.60 -4.98 34.55
CA GLU A 60 9.04 -6.16 35.21
C GLU A 60 8.93 -7.33 34.24
N GLN A 61 8.92 -8.55 34.79
CA GLN A 61 8.85 -9.76 33.99
C GLN A 61 7.45 -9.93 33.41
N LEU A 62 7.36 -10.14 32.09
CA LEU A 62 6.09 -10.42 31.43
C LEU A 62 5.65 -11.87 31.68
N PRO A 63 4.34 -12.18 31.54
CA PRO A 63 3.86 -13.56 31.56
C PRO A 63 4.59 -14.43 30.52
N GLN A 64 4.85 -15.69 30.88
CA GLN A 64 5.54 -16.63 29.99
C GLN A 64 4.79 -16.82 28.66
N ASP A 65 3.45 -16.84 28.70
CA ASP A 65 2.61 -16.81 27.51
C ASP A 65 2.03 -15.41 27.30
N LEU A 66 2.64 -14.65 26.38
CA LEU A 66 2.20 -13.31 26.00
C LEU A 66 0.82 -13.29 25.33
N SER A 67 0.30 -14.44 24.89
CA SER A 67 -1.06 -14.56 24.33
C SER A 67 -2.16 -14.32 25.37
N THR A 68 -1.81 -14.42 26.64
CA THR A 68 -2.72 -14.12 27.76
C THR A 68 -2.94 -12.63 27.98
N LEU A 69 -2.07 -11.77 27.42
CA LEU A 69 -2.20 -10.32 27.56
C LEU A 69 -3.45 -9.80 26.84
N PRO A 70 -4.20 -8.86 27.44
CA PRO A 70 -5.37 -8.27 26.81
C PRO A 70 -5.01 -7.58 25.48
N VAL A 71 -5.72 -7.92 24.41
CA VAL A 71 -5.56 -7.23 23.11
C VAL A 71 -6.32 -5.91 23.15
N ASN A 72 -5.65 -4.81 22.78
CA ASN A 72 -6.29 -3.51 22.62
C ASN A 72 -7.07 -3.45 21.29
N ARG A 73 -8.28 -4.04 21.30
CA ARG A 73 -9.14 -4.14 20.12
C ARG A 73 -9.57 -2.78 19.57
N ALA A 74 -9.73 -1.78 20.44
CA ALA A 74 -10.12 -0.43 20.04
C ALA A 74 -9.02 0.20 19.19
N LEU A 75 -7.76 0.12 19.63
CA LEU A 75 -6.63 0.60 18.87
C LEU A 75 -6.44 -0.16 17.55
N LYS A 76 -6.60 -1.49 17.58
CA LYS A 76 -6.52 -2.32 16.37
C LYS A 76 -7.50 -1.84 15.28
N ARG A 77 -8.74 -1.55 15.65
CA ARG A 77 -9.76 -1.02 14.72
C ARG A 77 -9.38 0.35 14.15
N GLN A 78 -8.76 1.21 14.95
CA GLN A 78 -8.32 2.52 14.48
C GLN A 78 -7.17 2.39 13.47
N VAL A 79 -6.21 1.50 13.74
CA VAL A 79 -5.13 1.18 12.77
C VAL A 79 -5.72 0.61 11.49
N ASP A 80 -6.66 -0.34 11.58
CA ASP A 80 -7.31 -0.91 10.40
C ASP A 80 -8.04 0.16 9.57
N THR A 81 -8.75 1.06 10.24
CA THR A 81 -9.43 2.19 9.58
C THR A 81 -8.45 3.13 8.88
N TYR A 82 -7.31 3.42 9.52
CA TYR A 82 -6.26 4.24 8.94
C TYR A 82 -5.65 3.59 7.70
N ILE A 83 -5.29 2.31 7.78
CA ILE A 83 -4.74 1.55 6.65
C ILE A 83 -5.73 1.52 5.49
N GLN A 84 -7.02 1.26 5.78
CA GLN A 84 -8.06 1.25 4.76
C GLN A 84 -8.17 2.60 4.03
N LYS A 85 -8.18 3.70 4.79
CA LYS A 85 -8.20 5.05 4.21
C LYS A 85 -6.96 5.31 3.34
N LYS A 86 -5.77 4.88 3.77
CA LYS A 86 -4.54 5.03 2.99
C LYS A 86 -4.56 4.21 1.71
N LEU A 87 -5.09 3.00 1.74
CA LEU A 87 -5.28 2.17 0.55
C LEU A 87 -6.26 2.83 -0.44
N GLU A 88 -7.35 3.41 0.05
CA GLU A 88 -8.30 4.17 -0.78
C GLU A 88 -7.65 5.43 -1.39
N GLU A 89 -6.85 6.17 -0.61
CA GLU A 89 -6.08 7.32 -1.10
C GLU A 89 -5.12 6.91 -2.23
N VAL A 90 -4.38 5.80 -2.05
CA VAL A 90 -3.47 5.25 -3.07
C VAL A 90 -4.24 4.83 -4.33
N ALA A 91 -5.38 4.14 -4.18
CA ALA A 91 -6.21 3.71 -5.30
C ALA A 91 -6.72 4.92 -6.12
N THR A 92 -7.23 5.96 -5.46
CA THR A 92 -7.73 7.16 -6.16
C THR A 92 -6.61 7.96 -6.85
N ASN A 93 -5.42 8.05 -6.25
CA ASN A 93 -4.28 8.70 -6.89
C ASN A 93 -3.81 7.90 -8.11
N THR A 94 -3.78 6.57 -8.00
CA THR A 94 -3.44 5.67 -9.12
C THR A 94 -4.42 5.85 -10.28
N ASP A 95 -5.74 5.88 -10.03
CA ASP A 95 -6.76 6.16 -11.06
C ASP A 95 -6.54 7.53 -11.74
N LYS A 96 -6.27 8.58 -10.96
CA LYS A 96 -5.96 9.90 -11.52
C LYS A 96 -4.73 9.88 -12.43
N ASP A 97 -3.66 9.21 -12.00
CA ASP A 97 -2.42 9.14 -12.76
C ASP A 97 -2.59 8.30 -14.03
N LEU A 98 -3.39 7.23 -13.96
CA LEU A 98 -3.77 6.42 -15.11
C LEU A 98 -4.61 7.22 -16.13
N ARG A 99 -5.56 8.04 -15.67
CA ARG A 99 -6.33 8.95 -16.54
C ARG A 99 -5.47 10.04 -17.18
N LYS A 100 -4.52 10.62 -16.44
CA LYS A 100 -3.54 11.57 -17.01
C LYS A 100 -2.68 10.90 -18.08
N ALA A 101 -2.21 9.69 -17.81
CA ALA A 101 -1.44 8.90 -18.77
C ALA A 101 -2.25 8.65 -20.04
N LEU A 102 -3.49 8.17 -19.92
CA LEU A 102 -4.39 7.99 -21.07
C LEU A 102 -4.65 9.28 -21.85
N ALA A 103 -4.85 10.41 -21.18
CA ALA A 103 -5.00 11.70 -21.84
C ALA A 103 -3.75 12.08 -22.66
N CYS A 104 -2.55 11.85 -22.12
CA CYS A 104 -1.29 12.05 -22.84
C CYS A 104 -1.17 11.12 -24.06
N LEU A 105 -1.52 9.84 -23.90
CA LEU A 105 -1.53 8.87 -25.00
C LEU A 105 -2.52 9.30 -26.10
N ARG A 106 -3.71 9.78 -25.72
CA ARG A 106 -4.72 10.28 -26.66
C ARG A 106 -4.25 11.50 -27.44
N LEU A 107 -3.52 12.42 -26.81
CA LEU A 107 -2.92 13.57 -27.51
C LEU A 107 -1.81 13.13 -28.47
N ALA A 108 -1.08 12.06 -28.13
CA ALA A 108 -0.07 11.45 -28.99
C ALA A 108 -0.66 10.73 -30.21
N LEU A 109 -1.92 10.24 -30.15
CA LEU A 109 -2.62 9.62 -31.29
C LEU A 109 -2.81 10.55 -32.52
N GLY A 110 -2.44 11.83 -32.43
CA GLY A 110 -2.42 12.76 -33.58
C GLY A 110 -1.02 13.12 -34.09
N ARG A 111 0.05 12.61 -33.48
CA ARG A 111 1.43 13.02 -33.73
C ARG A 111 2.26 11.86 -34.29
N THR A 112 3.14 12.17 -35.23
CA THR A 112 3.98 11.18 -35.94
C THR A 112 5.47 11.37 -35.71
N ASP A 113 5.87 12.25 -34.78
CA ASP A 113 7.28 12.46 -34.45
C ASP A 113 7.81 11.38 -33.49
N ASP A 114 9.03 10.90 -33.74
CA ASP A 114 9.67 9.82 -32.97
C ASP A 114 9.82 10.15 -31.47
N SER A 115 9.97 11.42 -31.13
CA SER A 115 9.99 11.89 -29.74
C SER A 115 8.68 11.61 -29.00
N CYS A 116 7.55 11.78 -29.68
CA CYS A 116 6.23 11.52 -29.12
C CYS A 116 5.99 10.01 -28.90
N LEU A 117 6.41 9.16 -29.85
CA LEU A 117 6.29 7.71 -29.74
C LEU A 117 7.13 7.14 -28.59
N ASN A 118 8.35 7.65 -28.39
CA ASN A 118 9.20 7.23 -27.27
C ASN A 118 8.62 7.62 -25.91
N GLY A 119 8.07 8.83 -25.79
CA GLY A 119 7.37 9.26 -24.57
C GLY A 119 6.12 8.41 -24.28
N THR A 120 5.36 8.08 -25.32
CA THR A 120 4.17 7.22 -25.26
C THR A 120 4.53 5.80 -24.77
N ARG A 121 5.63 5.23 -25.26
CA ARG A 121 6.13 3.91 -24.84
C ARG A 121 6.59 3.91 -23.37
N ALA A 122 7.27 4.95 -22.91
CA ALA A 122 7.71 5.06 -21.51
C ALA A 122 6.52 5.13 -20.53
N ILE A 123 5.45 5.83 -20.92
CA ILE A 123 4.20 5.90 -20.14
C ILE A 123 3.53 4.53 -20.08
N LEU A 124 3.44 3.80 -21.20
CA LEU A 124 2.87 2.45 -21.23
C LEU A 124 3.65 1.43 -20.41
N GLN A 125 4.99 1.47 -20.46
CA GLN A 125 5.83 0.61 -19.59
C GLN A 125 5.61 0.91 -18.10
N SER A 126 5.29 2.16 -17.76
CA SER A 126 4.95 2.53 -16.39
C SER A 126 3.56 2.03 -16.00
N LEU A 127 2.59 2.07 -16.91
CA LEU A 127 1.23 1.53 -16.70
C LEU A 127 1.21 0.00 -16.60
N GLN A 128 2.06 -0.72 -17.33
CA GLN A 128 2.23 -2.17 -17.24
C GLN A 128 2.60 -2.65 -15.82
N ARG A 129 3.20 -1.78 -14.99
CA ARG A 129 3.54 -2.09 -13.60
C ARG A 129 2.36 -1.98 -12.63
N VAL A 130 1.27 -1.32 -13.03
CA VAL A 130 0.06 -1.13 -12.21
C VAL A 130 -0.79 -2.42 -12.12
N GLY A 131 -0.52 -3.39 -12.99
CA GLY A 131 -1.22 -4.68 -13.01
C GLY A 131 -2.66 -4.60 -13.54
N PRO A 132 -3.31 -5.75 -13.79
CA PRO A 132 -4.62 -5.81 -14.44
C PRO A 132 -5.77 -5.22 -13.61
N GLU A 133 -5.62 -5.13 -12.28
CA GLU A 133 -6.61 -4.57 -11.35
C GLU A 133 -6.86 -3.08 -11.60
N GLY A 134 -5.83 -2.32 -11.99
CA GLY A 134 -5.98 -0.89 -12.30
C GLY A 134 -6.72 -0.62 -13.61
N VAL A 135 -6.57 -1.53 -14.59
CA VAL A 135 -7.16 -1.41 -15.93
C VAL A 135 -8.68 -1.71 -15.91
N GLN A 136 -9.15 -2.52 -14.96
CA GLN A 136 -10.59 -2.84 -14.81
C GLN A 136 -11.46 -1.64 -14.40
N SER A 137 -10.86 -0.54 -13.94
CA SER A 137 -11.58 0.69 -13.59
C SER A 137 -11.91 1.59 -14.79
N LEU A 138 -11.41 1.25 -15.98
CA LEU A 138 -11.57 2.06 -17.18
C LEU A 138 -12.97 2.00 -17.78
N SER A 139 -13.43 3.15 -18.29
CA SER A 139 -14.64 3.19 -19.10
C SER A 139 -14.43 2.52 -20.47
N PRO A 140 -15.50 2.06 -21.14
CA PRO A 140 -15.39 1.45 -22.47
C PRO A 140 -14.69 2.33 -23.52
N LYS A 141 -14.79 3.66 -23.36
CA LYS A 141 -14.12 4.63 -24.24
C LYS A 141 -12.61 4.70 -23.97
N GLU A 142 -12.22 4.65 -22.70
CA GLU A 142 -10.80 4.67 -22.29
C GLU A 142 -10.10 3.36 -22.65
N GLN A 143 -10.82 2.23 -22.55
CA GLN A 143 -10.36 0.93 -23.03
C GLN A 143 -10.08 0.98 -24.53
N LEU A 144 -11.00 1.53 -25.33
CA LEU A 144 -10.84 1.69 -26.77
C LEU A 144 -9.66 2.62 -27.13
N ASP A 145 -9.51 3.74 -26.41
CA ASP A 145 -8.39 4.65 -26.62
C ASP A 145 -7.04 3.94 -26.33
N LEU A 146 -6.97 3.15 -25.26
CA LEU A 146 -5.78 2.38 -24.88
C LEU A 146 -5.43 1.30 -25.93
N ASP A 147 -6.42 0.55 -26.40
CA ASP A 147 -6.23 -0.47 -27.43
C ASP A 147 -5.71 0.14 -28.74
N LEU A 148 -6.22 1.32 -29.11
CA LEU A 148 -5.77 2.04 -30.31
C LEU A 148 -4.30 2.48 -30.21
N VAL A 149 -3.85 2.86 -29.00
CA VAL A 149 -2.46 3.24 -28.71
C VAL A 149 -1.55 2.00 -28.76
N LEU A 150 -1.96 0.90 -28.13
CA LEU A 150 -1.20 -0.36 -28.14
C LEU A 150 -1.03 -0.89 -29.57
N GLN A 151 -2.10 -0.89 -30.36
CA GLN A 151 -2.08 -1.30 -31.77
C GLN A 151 -1.10 -0.46 -32.60
N ARG A 152 -1.00 0.85 -32.34
CA ARG A 152 -0.07 1.73 -33.05
C ARG A 152 1.39 1.53 -32.67
N LEU A 153 1.66 1.14 -31.43
CA LEU A 153 3.02 0.90 -30.96
C LEU A 153 3.53 -0.51 -31.26
N GLY A 154 2.66 -1.39 -31.77
CA GLY A 154 2.97 -2.81 -31.98
C GLY A 154 3.09 -3.60 -30.67
N GLU A 155 2.52 -3.06 -29.59
CA GLU A 155 2.51 -3.69 -28.27
C GLU A 155 1.26 -4.57 -28.12
N GLY A 156 1.38 -5.72 -27.44
CA GLY A 156 0.26 -6.62 -27.18
C GLY A 156 -0.77 -6.04 -26.20
N PRO A 157 -1.99 -6.61 -26.14
CA PRO A 157 -3.01 -6.18 -25.18
C PRO A 157 -2.50 -6.33 -23.75
N LEU A 158 -2.85 -5.35 -22.90
CA LEU A 158 -2.56 -5.36 -21.47
C LEU A 158 -3.58 -6.28 -20.77
N GLY A 159 -3.32 -7.59 -20.82
CA GLY A 159 -4.08 -8.64 -20.14
C GLY A 159 -3.38 -9.13 -18.88
#